data_AF-A0A6B3HUB9-F1
#
_entry.id   AF-A0A6B3HUB9-F1
#
_cell.length_a   1.000
_cell.length_b   1.000
_cell.length_c   1.000
_cell.angle_alpha   90.00
_cell.angle_beta   90.00
_cell.angle_gamma   90.00
#
_symmetry.space_group_name_H-M   'P 1'
#
loop_
_entity.id
_entity.type
_entity.pdbx_description
1 polymer ?
#
loop_
_entity_poly.entity_id
_entity_poly.type
_entity_poly.pdbx_seq_one_letter_code
_entity_poly.pdbx_strand_id
1 'polypeptide(L)' 'MATTRQAHTNWEGNLLEGKGVVTFDSSGIGDYPVSWPARSEQANGKTSPEELIAAAHSSCFSMA' A
#
# COMPACT_ATOMS: atom_id res chain seq x y z
N MET A 1 -0.38 25.35 10.16
CA MET A 1 -1.10 24.48 9.22
C MET A 1 -0.76 23.04 9.53
N ALA A 2 -1.73 22.13 9.50
CA ALA A 2 -1.44 20.70 9.67
C ALA A 2 -0.67 20.17 8.46
N THR A 3 0.30 19.29 8.70
CA THR A 3 1.04 18.62 7.62
C THR A 3 0.15 17.56 6.99
N THR A 4 -0.13 17.68 5.69
CA THR A 4 -0.89 16.67 4.93
C THR A 4 0.07 15.64 4.34
N ARG A 5 -0.25 14.34 4.47
CA ARG A 5 0.42 13.23 3.80
C ARG A 5 -0.57 12.54 2.87
N GLN A 6 -0.14 12.29 1.64
CA GLN A 6 -0.95 11.71 0.57
C GLN A 6 -0.25 10.51 -0.04
N ALA A 7 -1.08 9.54 -0.41
CA ALA A 7 -0.77 8.39 -1.24
C ALA A 7 -2.03 8.06 -2.03
N HIS A 8 -1.88 7.53 -3.24
CA HIS A 8 -3.01 7.11 -4.07
C HIS A 8 -2.78 5.71 -4.64
N THR A 9 -3.83 5.12 -5.21
CA THR A 9 -3.76 3.80 -5.84
C THR A 9 -4.51 3.84 -7.15
N ASN A 10 -3.85 3.45 -8.24
CA ASN A 10 -4.50 3.23 -9.53
C ASN A 10 -4.74 1.74 -9.72
N TRP A 11 -5.94 1.35 -10.13
CA TRP A 11 -6.35 -0.03 -10.36
C TRP A 11 -6.85 -0.22 -11.80
N GLU A 12 -6.41 -1.30 -12.43
CA GLU A 12 -6.80 -1.67 -13.79
C GLU A 12 -7.37 -3.09 -13.82
N GLY A 13 -8.50 -3.25 -14.50
CA GLY A 13 -9.17 -4.55 -14.67
C GLY A 13 -10.22 -4.85 -13.60
N ASN A 14 -10.68 -6.11 -13.58
CA ASN A 14 -11.66 -6.60 -12.61
C ASN A 14 -11.00 -6.86 -11.23
N LEU A 15 -11.78 -7.34 -10.24
CA LEU A 15 -11.24 -7.58 -8.90
C LEU A 15 -10.20 -8.72 -8.88
N LEU A 16 -10.49 -9.85 -9.50
CA LEU A 16 -9.71 -11.09 -9.35
C LEU A 16 -8.40 -11.06 -10.14
N GLU A 17 -8.45 -10.53 -11.36
CA GLU A 17 -7.32 -10.49 -12.31
C GLU A 17 -6.71 -9.09 -12.41
N GLY A 18 -7.34 -8.10 -11.77
CA GLY A 18 -6.84 -6.74 -11.78
C GLY A 18 -5.54 -6.59 -11.03
N LYS A 19 -4.89 -5.48 -11.37
CA LYS A 19 -3.62 -5.07 -10.78
C LYS A 19 -3.75 -3.62 -10.36
N GLY A 20 -3.11 -3.29 -9.26
CA GLY A 20 -3.00 -1.91 -8.82
C GLY A 20 -1.57 -1.53 -8.51
N VAL A 21 -1.34 -0.23 -8.44
CA VAL A 21 -0.07 0.36 -7.99
C VAL A 21 -0.40 1.43 -6.97
N VAL A 22 0.19 1.31 -5.78
CA VAL A 22 0.15 2.32 -4.72
C VAL A 22 1.35 3.24 -4.88
N THR A 23 1.10 4.55 -4.91
CA THR A 23 2.13 5.59 -5.00
C THR A 23 2.11 6.45 -3.74
N PHE A 24 3.28 6.65 -3.11
CA PHE A 24 3.43 7.46 -1.91
C PHE A 24 3.82 8.91 -2.24
N ASP A 25 2.83 9.73 -2.60
CA ASP A 25 3.02 11.09 -3.14
C ASP A 25 3.85 12.02 -2.26
N SER A 26 3.67 11.93 -0.94
CA SER A 26 4.33 12.87 -0.01
C SER A 26 5.76 12.53 0.33
N SER A 27 6.15 11.25 0.25
CA SER A 27 7.50 10.79 0.64
C SER A 27 8.35 10.40 -0.56
N GLY A 28 7.74 10.10 -1.71
CA GLY A 28 8.45 9.71 -2.92
C GLY A 28 9.20 8.38 -2.81
N ILE A 29 8.87 7.55 -1.82
CA ILE A 29 9.58 6.27 -1.56
C ILE A 29 9.36 5.22 -2.67
N GLY A 30 8.40 5.47 -3.56
CA GLY A 30 8.20 4.69 -4.78
C GLY A 30 6.77 4.19 -4.95
N ASP A 31 6.67 3.31 -5.95
CA ASP A 31 5.45 2.67 -6.42
C ASP A 31 5.47 1.18 -6.04
N TYR A 32 4.39 0.71 -5.41
CA TYR A 32 4.28 -0.66 -4.95
C TYR A 32 3.11 -1.37 -5.62
N PRO A 33 3.34 -2.49 -6.32
CA PRO A 33 2.28 -3.25 -6.95
C PRO A 33 1.43 -3.95 -5.89
N VAL A 34 0.11 -3.83 -6.03
CA VAL A 34 -0.90 -4.53 -5.24
C VAL A 34 -1.78 -5.36 -6.16
N SER A 35 -2.31 -6.45 -5.65
CA SER A 35 -3.20 -7.34 -6.40
C SER A 35 -4.13 -8.07 -5.45
N TRP A 36 -5.25 -8.58 -5.96
CA TRP A 36 -6.19 -9.34 -5.15
C TRP A 36 -5.56 -10.61 -4.55
N PRO A 37 -4.82 -11.45 -5.31
CA PRO A 37 -4.17 -12.62 -4.73
C PRO A 37 -3.19 -12.28 -3.59
N ALA A 38 -2.40 -11.20 -3.74
CA ALA A 38 -1.47 -10.77 -2.68
C ALA A 38 -2.18 -10.30 -1.39
N ARG A 39 -3.47 -9.93 -1.51
CA ARG A 39 -4.32 -9.53 -0.38
C ARG A 39 -5.06 -10.71 0.24
N SER A 40 -5.60 -11.61 -0.57
CA SER A 40 -6.51 -12.68 -0.11
C SER A 40 -5.81 -14.02 0.12
N GLU A 41 -4.58 -14.19 -0.37
CA GLU A 41 -3.82 -15.44 -0.31
C GLU A 41 -2.40 -15.17 0.23
N GLN A 42 -1.46 -16.10 0.02
CA GLN A 42 -0.06 -15.86 0.35
C GLN A 42 0.51 -14.70 -0.47
N ALA A 43 1.22 -13.81 0.23
CA ALA A 43 1.75 -12.57 -0.33
C ALA A 43 2.66 -12.77 -1.55
N ASN A 44 3.35 -13.93 -1.65
CA ASN A 44 4.23 -14.29 -2.75
C ASN A 44 5.25 -13.17 -3.08
N GLY A 45 5.77 -12.50 -2.04
CA GLY A 45 6.75 -11.41 -2.16
C GLY A 45 6.19 -10.06 -2.62
N LYS A 46 4.87 -9.91 -2.71
CA LYS A 46 4.20 -8.64 -3.02
C LYS A 46 3.59 -8.05 -1.76
N THR A 47 3.49 -6.72 -1.73
CA THR A 47 2.83 -6.03 -0.62
C THR A 47 1.31 -6.13 -0.69
N SER A 48 0.65 -5.81 0.42
CA SER A 48 -0.81 -5.75 0.55
C SER A 48 -1.25 -4.49 1.29
N PRO A 49 -2.51 -4.03 1.12
CA PRO A 49 -3.04 -2.91 1.89
C PRO A 49 -2.88 -3.10 3.41
N GLU A 50 -3.05 -4.33 3.89
CA GLU A 50 -2.95 -4.68 5.30
C GLU A 50 -1.50 -4.57 5.83
N GLU A 51 -0.50 -4.97 5.04
CA GLU A 51 0.92 -4.78 5.38
C GLU A 51 1.27 -3.28 5.46
N LEU A 52 0.74 -2.46 4.56
CA LEU A 52 0.97 -1.01 4.58
C LEU A 52 0.38 -0.34 5.83
N ILE A 53 -0.81 -0.76 6.27
CA ILE A 53 -1.41 -0.29 7.54
C ILE A 53 -0.56 -0.76 8.73
N ALA A 54 -0.08 -2.00 8.72
CA ALA A 54 0.79 -2.52 9.76
C ALA A 54 2.14 -1.76 9.83
N ALA A 55 2.70 -1.36 8.68
CA ALA A 55 3.89 -0.52 8.62
C ALA A 55 3.66 0.88 9.20
N ALA A 56 2.53 1.52 8.85
CA ALA A 56 2.15 2.81 9.41
C ALA A 56 1.96 2.75 10.93
N HIS A 57 1.29 1.70 11.42
CA HIS A 57 1.06 1.54 12.86
C HIS A 57 2.34 1.21 13.62
N SER A 58 3.12 0.23 13.17
CA SER A 58 4.36 -0.18 13.84
C SER A 58 5.37 0.96 13.92
N SER A 59 5.55 1.73 12.85
CA SER A 59 6.42 2.90 12.86
C SER A 59 5.94 3.98 13.84
N CYS A 60 4.64 4.27 13.87
CA CYS A 60 4.07 5.23 14.82
C CYS A 60 4.28 4.79 16.27
N PHE A 61 3.94 3.53 16.57
CA PHE A 61 4.09 2.97 17.92
C PHE A 61 5.55 2.95 18.38
N SER A 62 6.50 2.61 17.51
CA SER A 62 7.92 2.60 17.86
C SER A 62 8.54 3.99 18.05
N MET A 63 7.96 5.04 17.47
CA MET A 63 8.40 6.42 17.67
C MET A 63 7.82 7.08 18.93
N ALA A 64 6.69 6.57 19.44
CA ALA A 64 5.97 7.09 20.61
C ALA A 64 6.60 6.64 21.93
#